data_AF-A0A223VM74-F1
#
_entry.id   AF-A0A223VM74-F1
#
_cell.length_a   1.000
_cell.length_b   1.000
_cell.length_c   1.000
_cell.angle_alpha   90.00
_cell.angle_beta   90.00
_cell.angle_gamma   90.00
#
_symmetry.space_group_name_H-M   'P 1'
#
loop_
_entity.id
_entity.type
_entity.pdbx_description
1 polymer ?
#
loop_
_entity_poly.entity_id
_entity_poly.type
_entity_poly.pdbx_seq_one_letter_code
_entity_poly.pdbx_strand_id
1 'polypeptide(L)'
;MTTGVIPQEIQNTFTPLLLVSSLIFICDYSRFTDAGDVKLKLNGYKTIENTFKHSETITNAENAAEIFYEIYNWIYNDGNTIDKIGIARNIISIHLEKDSFASIPQETIASISSGYQIYLKDNLKQYIEIKNKISESIQKSSEKASDLAKNVGAAFRSSIFAIYSFFFSIFLFRIVSGKTPTLEVTSEIYWIFFAFLCISILVCFYSINELSDERARLQNSYANIKNRYKDLITEKDLAKILNEDQDHISDINYINSRGVKTRSLWAASLFVIFLLMTILRMYSYYSSPH
;
A
#
# COMPACT_ATOMS: atom_id res chain seq x y z
N MET A 1 18.54 -19.48 -56.77
CA MET A 1 17.38 -18.57 -56.82
C MET A 1 17.94 -17.19 -57.14
N THR A 2 17.72 -16.75 -58.37
CA THR A 2 18.15 -15.44 -58.87
C THR A 2 17.40 -14.36 -58.10
N THR A 3 18.12 -13.58 -57.29
CA THR A 3 17.63 -12.32 -56.72
C THR A 3 17.35 -11.37 -57.88
N GLY A 4 16.08 -11.28 -58.29
CA GLY A 4 15.66 -10.32 -59.31
C GLY A 4 15.85 -8.91 -58.77
N VAL A 5 16.70 -8.12 -59.42
CA VAL A 5 16.84 -6.69 -59.13
C VAL A 5 15.53 -6.03 -59.54
N ILE A 6 14.83 -5.41 -58.58
CA ILE A 6 13.61 -4.66 -58.84
C ILE A 6 13.96 -3.50 -59.77
N PRO A 7 13.19 -3.24 -60.86
CA PRO A 7 13.41 -2.08 -61.72
C PRO A 7 13.44 -0.77 -60.92
N GLN A 8 14.43 0.10 -61.21
CA GLN A 8 14.64 1.36 -60.49
C GLN A 8 13.39 2.27 -60.47
N GLU A 9 12.60 2.25 -61.55
CA GLU A 9 11.34 3.01 -61.65
C GLU A 9 10.29 2.55 -60.63
N ILE A 10 10.23 1.25 -60.35
CA ILE A 10 9.33 0.67 -59.34
C ILE A 10 9.81 1.07 -57.96
N GLN A 11 11.11 0.96 -57.68
CA GLN A 11 11.69 1.35 -56.39
C GLN A 11 11.47 2.84 -56.07
N ASN A 12 11.66 3.72 -57.06
CA ASN A 12 11.43 5.16 -56.91
C ASN A 12 9.96 5.53 -56.61
N THR A 13 9.02 4.66 -56.97
CA THR A 13 7.58 4.89 -56.71
C THR A 13 7.13 4.28 -55.37
N PHE A 14 7.54 3.05 -55.09
CA PHE A 14 7.07 2.32 -53.90
C PHE A 14 7.77 2.74 -52.60
N THR A 15 9.02 3.21 -52.65
CA THR A 15 9.74 3.66 -51.44
C THR A 15 9.07 4.87 -50.78
N PRO A 16 8.74 5.98 -51.48
CA PRO A 16 8.02 7.09 -50.88
C PRO A 16 6.62 6.70 -50.38
N LEU A 17 5.93 5.81 -51.11
CA LEU A 17 4.63 5.30 -50.69
C LEU A 17 4.73 4.49 -49.39
N LEU A 18 5.75 3.64 -49.24
CA LEU A 18 6.00 2.88 -48.02
C LEU A 18 6.28 3.80 -46.83
N LEU A 19 7.14 4.80 -47.03
CA LEU A 19 7.47 5.80 -46.01
C LEU A 19 6.24 6.57 -45.55
N VAL A 20 5.52 7.18 -46.50
CA VAL A 20 4.32 7.98 -46.21
C VAL A 20 3.24 7.14 -45.55
N SER A 21 2.99 5.92 -46.05
CA SER A 21 1.98 5.03 -45.48
C SER A 21 2.34 4.64 -44.04
N SER A 22 3.60 4.28 -43.78
CA SER A 22 4.06 3.95 -42.42
C SER A 22 3.91 5.15 -41.49
N LEU A 23 4.29 6.35 -41.95
CA LEU A 23 4.14 7.58 -41.19
C LEU A 23 2.68 7.96 -40.92
N ILE A 24 1.76 7.72 -41.85
CA ILE A 24 0.32 7.98 -41.64
C ILE A 24 -0.21 7.19 -40.44
N PHE A 25 0.23 5.95 -40.27
CA PHE A 25 -0.16 5.12 -39.12
C PHE A 25 0.56 5.49 -37.83
N ILE A 26 1.81 5.98 -37.92
CA ILE A 26 2.60 6.35 -36.73
C ILE A 26 2.24 7.74 -36.22
N CYS A 27 2.00 8.72 -37.10
CA CYS A 27 1.72 10.11 -36.72
C CYS A 27 0.34 10.28 -36.08
N ASP A 28 0.17 11.38 -35.33
CA ASP A 28 -1.11 11.74 -34.71
C ASP A 28 -2.10 12.33 -35.71
N TYR A 29 -1.57 13.12 -36.65
CA TYR A 29 -2.36 13.72 -37.72
C TYR A 29 -1.70 13.49 -39.06
N SER A 30 -2.51 13.11 -40.03
CA SER A 30 -2.16 13.03 -41.43
C SER A 30 -3.24 13.73 -42.25
N ARG A 31 -2.83 14.53 -43.24
CA ARG A 31 -3.75 15.26 -44.13
C ARG A 31 -3.17 15.36 -45.53
N PHE A 32 -3.96 14.95 -46.51
CA PHE A 32 -3.70 15.26 -47.92
C PHE A 32 -4.15 16.70 -48.22
N THR A 33 -3.30 17.47 -48.90
CA THR A 33 -3.63 18.80 -49.40
C THR A 33 -4.24 18.72 -50.80
N ASP A 34 -4.96 19.76 -51.21
CA ASP A 34 -5.55 19.85 -52.56
C ASP A 34 -4.48 19.84 -53.67
N ALA A 35 -3.23 20.16 -53.34
CA ALA A 35 -2.07 20.10 -54.22
C ALA A 35 -1.43 18.69 -54.34
N GLY A 36 -1.93 17.71 -53.58
CA GLY A 36 -1.38 16.35 -53.54
C GLY A 36 -0.25 16.14 -52.53
N ASP A 37 0.05 17.12 -51.67
CA ASP A 37 1.07 17.00 -50.63
C ASP A 37 0.51 16.31 -49.38
N VAL A 38 1.39 15.68 -48.60
CA VAL A 38 1.02 15.01 -47.35
C VAL A 38 1.59 15.76 -46.16
N LYS A 39 0.70 16.35 -45.35
CA LYS A 39 1.04 16.98 -44.07
C LYS A 39 0.94 15.95 -42.96
N LEU A 40 2.00 15.83 -42.17
CA LEU A 40 2.11 14.92 -41.05
C LEU A 40 2.48 15.68 -39.79
N LYS A 41 1.86 15.32 -38.68
CA LYS A 41 2.18 15.84 -37.35
C LYS A 41 2.31 14.69 -36.37
N LEU A 42 3.45 14.65 -35.69
CA LEU A 42 3.76 13.70 -34.62
C LEU A 42 3.92 14.47 -33.30
N ASN A 43 3.13 14.10 -32.29
CA ASN A 43 3.22 14.64 -30.95
C ASN A 43 3.88 13.58 -30.05
N GLY A 44 5.19 13.72 -29.86
CA GLY A 44 5.96 12.93 -28.89
C GLY A 44 6.43 13.79 -27.72
N TYR A 45 7.70 13.63 -27.36
CA TYR A 45 8.40 14.52 -26.44
C TYR A 45 8.48 15.96 -26.99
N LYS A 46 8.68 16.08 -28.31
CA LYS A 46 8.47 17.33 -29.07
C LYS A 46 7.43 17.12 -30.17
N THR A 47 6.80 18.22 -30.58
CA THR A 47 5.90 18.23 -31.74
C THR A 47 6.73 18.38 -33.01
N ILE A 48 6.52 17.49 -33.97
CA ILE A 48 7.21 17.48 -35.27
C ILE A 48 6.17 17.57 -36.36
N GLU A 49 6.36 18.50 -37.30
CA GLU A 49 5.46 18.75 -38.42
C GLU A 49 6.27 18.76 -39.72
N ASN A 50 5.92 17.86 -40.65
CA ASN A 50 6.54 17.80 -41.97
C ASN A 50 5.48 17.78 -43.05
N THR A 51 5.81 18.39 -44.18
CA THR A 51 5.00 18.31 -45.40
C THR A 51 5.83 17.62 -46.48
N PHE A 52 5.40 16.45 -46.92
CA PHE A 52 5.99 15.77 -48.06
C PHE A 52 5.32 16.26 -49.34
N LYS A 53 6.09 16.93 -50.20
CA LYS A 53 5.56 17.41 -51.48
C LYS A 53 5.62 16.33 -52.54
N HIS A 54 4.59 16.25 -53.38
CA HIS A 54 4.53 15.26 -54.46
C HIS A 54 5.66 15.39 -55.49
N SER A 55 6.20 16.61 -55.68
CA SER A 55 7.21 16.92 -56.69
C SER A 55 8.66 16.84 -56.20
N GLU A 56 8.92 16.54 -54.93
CA GLU A 56 10.26 16.56 -54.34
C GLU A 56 10.81 15.15 -54.15
N THR A 57 12.00 14.89 -54.73
CA THR A 57 12.75 13.67 -54.43
C THR A 57 13.26 13.72 -53.00
N ILE A 58 12.78 12.81 -52.16
CA ILE A 58 13.19 12.71 -50.76
C ILE A 58 14.60 12.09 -50.72
N THR A 59 15.61 12.89 -50.35
CA THR A 59 16.96 12.36 -50.08
C THR A 59 16.92 11.41 -48.88
N ASN A 60 17.58 10.25 -48.96
CA ASN A 60 17.57 9.16 -47.95
C ASN A 60 16.21 8.50 -47.70
N ALA A 61 15.27 8.59 -48.65
CA ALA A 61 13.94 7.99 -48.54
C ALA A 61 13.97 6.48 -48.27
N GLU A 62 14.96 5.76 -48.83
CA GLU A 62 15.05 4.30 -48.72
C GLU A 62 15.31 3.86 -47.28
N ASN A 63 16.33 4.45 -46.63
CA ASN A 63 16.66 4.15 -45.24
C ASN A 63 15.53 4.57 -44.30
N ALA A 64 14.96 5.77 -44.51
CA ALA A 64 13.83 6.22 -43.71
C ALA A 64 12.60 5.31 -43.91
N ALA A 65 12.29 4.90 -45.14
CA ALA A 65 11.15 4.02 -45.43
C ALA A 65 11.30 2.66 -44.73
N GLU A 66 12.49 2.07 -44.76
CA GLU A 66 12.78 0.80 -44.09
C GLU A 66 12.62 0.94 -42.56
N ILE A 67 13.23 1.96 -41.96
CA ILE A 67 13.15 2.21 -40.51
C ILE A 67 11.70 2.46 -40.08
N PHE A 68 10.95 3.32 -40.76
CA PHE A 68 9.55 3.59 -40.40
C PHE A 68 8.64 2.39 -40.64
N TYR A 69 8.92 1.58 -41.66
CA TYR A 69 8.19 0.33 -41.86
C TYR A 69 8.47 -0.67 -40.75
N GLU A 70 9.73 -0.82 -40.31
CA GLU A 70 10.07 -1.65 -39.15
C GLU A 70 9.39 -1.17 -37.87
N ILE A 71 9.38 0.14 -37.63
CA ILE A 71 8.68 0.75 -36.49
C ILE A 71 7.18 0.47 -36.58
N TYR A 72 6.57 0.70 -37.75
CA TYR A 72 5.16 0.40 -38.00
C TYR A 72 4.88 -1.06 -37.68
N ASN A 73 5.64 -1.98 -38.28
CA ASN A 73 5.48 -3.41 -38.05
C ASN A 73 5.61 -3.71 -36.54
N TRP A 74 6.64 -3.21 -35.86
CA TRP A 74 6.83 -3.43 -34.43
C TRP A 74 5.67 -2.92 -33.55
N ILE A 75 5.04 -1.80 -33.91
CA ILE A 75 3.88 -1.24 -33.20
C ILE A 75 2.65 -2.15 -33.33
N TYR A 76 2.41 -2.72 -34.51
CA TYR A 76 1.16 -3.41 -34.85
C TYR A 76 1.24 -4.94 -34.86
N ASN A 77 2.42 -5.55 -34.81
CA ASN A 77 2.56 -7.00 -34.95
C ASN A 77 2.22 -7.77 -33.66
N ASP A 78 2.30 -7.16 -32.47
CA ASP A 78 1.94 -7.79 -31.18
C ASP A 78 1.85 -6.79 -30.00
N GLY A 79 1.20 -7.15 -28.89
CA GLY A 79 1.21 -6.38 -27.63
C GLY A 79 0.26 -5.18 -27.61
N ASN A 80 0.39 -4.30 -26.61
CA ASN A 80 -0.48 -3.13 -26.50
C ASN A 80 -0.05 -2.05 -27.51
N THR A 81 -0.77 -1.96 -28.63
CA THR A 81 -0.53 -0.98 -29.68
C THR A 81 -0.54 0.46 -29.17
N ILE A 82 -1.39 0.80 -28.19
CA ILE A 82 -1.52 2.16 -27.64
C ILE A 82 -0.24 2.56 -26.90
N ASP A 83 0.28 1.67 -26.05
CA ASP A 83 1.52 1.95 -25.32
C ASP A 83 2.71 2.00 -26.27
N LYS A 84 2.77 1.04 -27.21
CA LYS A 84 3.83 0.94 -28.20
C LYS A 84 3.90 2.18 -29.10
N ILE A 85 2.77 2.64 -29.64
CA ILE A 85 2.75 3.83 -30.50
C ILE A 85 3.12 5.09 -29.72
N GLY A 86 2.67 5.21 -28.46
CA GLY A 86 3.04 6.33 -27.59
C GLY A 86 4.55 6.39 -27.32
N ILE A 87 5.16 5.25 -26.97
CA ILE A 87 6.61 5.15 -26.74
C ILE A 87 7.39 5.39 -28.03
N ALA A 88 6.92 4.83 -29.14
CA ALA A 88 7.53 5.04 -30.45
C ALA A 88 7.55 6.53 -30.82
N ARG A 89 6.41 7.23 -30.74
CA ARG A 89 6.33 8.68 -31.01
C ARG A 89 7.28 9.48 -30.12
N ASN A 90 7.33 9.18 -28.83
CA ASN A 90 8.24 9.87 -27.91
C ASN A 90 9.71 9.71 -28.33
N ILE A 91 10.15 8.48 -28.61
CA ILE A 91 11.55 8.20 -28.96
C ILE A 91 11.90 8.70 -30.35
N ILE A 92 11.02 8.51 -31.35
CA ILE A 92 11.15 9.11 -32.69
C ILE A 92 11.33 10.61 -32.56
N SER A 93 10.48 11.27 -31.77
CA SER A 93 10.57 12.71 -31.61
C SER A 93 11.91 13.14 -31.03
N ILE A 94 12.53 12.39 -30.12
CA ILE A 94 13.84 12.73 -29.55
C ILE A 94 14.98 12.50 -30.55
N HIS A 95 14.91 11.41 -31.32
CA HIS A 95 15.97 10.96 -32.21
C HIS A 95 16.05 11.70 -33.54
N LEU A 96 14.95 12.33 -33.99
CA LEU A 96 14.94 13.02 -35.28
C LEU A 96 15.88 14.23 -35.28
N GLU A 97 16.85 14.20 -36.21
CA GLU A 97 17.70 15.34 -36.50
C GLU A 97 16.94 16.40 -37.30
N LYS A 98 17.10 17.68 -36.95
CA LYS A 98 16.48 18.83 -37.65
C LYS A 98 14.96 18.73 -37.86
N ASP A 99 14.27 17.94 -37.04
CA ASP A 99 12.83 17.69 -37.13
C ASP A 99 12.39 17.17 -38.51
N SER A 100 13.24 16.40 -39.19
CA SER A 100 12.92 15.79 -40.48
C SER A 100 12.77 14.28 -40.38
N PHE A 101 11.60 13.76 -40.75
CA PHE A 101 11.39 12.30 -40.84
C PHE A 101 12.40 11.61 -41.78
N ALA A 102 12.97 12.31 -42.77
CA ALA A 102 13.97 11.72 -43.65
C ALA A 102 15.35 11.50 -42.98
N SER A 103 15.58 12.06 -41.79
CA SER A 103 16.84 11.95 -41.03
C SER A 103 16.67 11.18 -39.73
N ILE A 104 15.86 10.12 -39.76
CA ILE A 104 15.75 9.19 -38.63
C ILE A 104 17.00 8.28 -38.55
N PRO A 105 17.66 8.19 -37.38
CA PRO A 105 18.78 7.25 -37.19
C PRO A 105 18.33 5.79 -37.19
N GLN A 106 19.18 4.89 -37.69
CA GLN A 106 18.89 3.45 -37.77
C GLN A 106 18.71 2.82 -36.38
N GLU A 107 19.38 3.32 -35.34
CA GLU A 107 19.28 2.78 -33.97
C GLU A 107 17.95 3.10 -33.29
N THR A 108 17.09 3.92 -33.91
CA THR A 108 15.82 4.37 -33.31
C THR A 108 14.89 3.21 -32.97
N ILE A 109 14.81 2.19 -33.82
CA ILE A 109 14.00 0.99 -33.54
C ILE A 109 14.51 0.22 -32.30
N ALA A 110 15.83 0.14 -32.12
CA ALA A 110 16.44 -0.51 -30.95
C ALA A 110 16.13 0.28 -29.67
N SER A 111 16.20 1.61 -29.72
CA SER A 111 15.80 2.48 -28.60
C SER A 111 14.31 2.36 -28.28
N ILE A 112 13.44 2.28 -29.28
CA ILE A 112 11.99 2.05 -29.09
C ILE A 112 11.74 0.74 -28.36
N SER A 113 12.35 -0.34 -28.84
CA SER A 113 12.21 -1.66 -28.24
C SER A 113 12.72 -1.69 -26.79
N SER A 114 13.91 -1.12 -26.53
CA SER A 114 14.48 -0.99 -25.19
C SER A 114 13.60 -0.15 -24.27
N GLY A 115 13.10 0.99 -24.75
CA GLY A 115 12.18 1.87 -24.03
C GLY A 115 10.89 1.17 -23.62
N TYR A 116 10.32 0.35 -24.50
CA TYR A 116 9.15 -0.47 -24.16
C TYR A 116 9.46 -1.54 -23.11
N GLN A 117 10.64 -2.18 -23.19
CA GLN A 117 11.06 -3.13 -22.15
C GLN A 117 11.25 -2.46 -20.78
N ILE A 118 11.78 -1.23 -20.75
CA ILE A 118 11.89 -0.44 -19.52
C ILE A 118 10.50 -0.11 -18.97
N TYR A 119 9.59 0.39 -19.82
CA TYR A 119 8.21 0.68 -19.45
C TYR A 119 7.49 -0.53 -18.83
N LEU A 120 7.62 -1.71 -19.45
CA LEU A 120 7.03 -2.94 -18.91
C LEU A 120 7.61 -3.32 -17.54
N LYS A 121 8.94 -3.20 -17.36
CA LYS A 121 9.60 -3.47 -16.08
C LYS A 121 9.17 -2.49 -14.99
N ASP A 122 9.05 -1.21 -15.31
CA ASP A 122 8.64 -0.18 -14.36
C ASP A 122 7.17 -0.36 -13.95
N ASN A 123 6.29 -0.69 -14.88
CA ASN A 123 4.88 -1.00 -14.56
C ASN A 123 4.76 -2.25 -13.67
N LEU A 124 5.52 -3.31 -13.97
CA LEU A 124 5.57 -4.51 -13.12
C LEU A 124 6.09 -4.18 -11.73
N LYS A 125 7.14 -3.35 -11.63
CA LYS A 125 7.70 -2.90 -10.35
C LYS A 125 6.68 -2.11 -9.53
N GLN A 126 5.95 -1.17 -10.16
CA GLN A 126 4.88 -0.42 -9.51
C GLN A 126 3.76 -1.34 -9.00
N TYR A 127 3.37 -2.33 -9.79
CA TYR A 127 2.37 -3.31 -9.38
C TYR A 127 2.83 -4.13 -8.16
N ILE A 128 4.08 -4.61 -8.14
CA ILE A 128 4.67 -5.30 -6.99
C ILE A 128 4.73 -4.38 -5.76
N GLU A 129 5.10 -3.11 -5.95
CA GLU A 129 5.17 -2.13 -4.87
C GLU A 129 3.79 -1.90 -4.23
N ILE A 130 2.72 -1.79 -5.03
CA ILE A 130 1.34 -1.69 -4.54
C ILE A 130 1.00 -2.93 -3.68
N LYS A 131 1.31 -4.14 -4.16
CA LYS A 131 1.09 -5.37 -3.38
C LYS A 131 1.81 -5.33 -2.04
N ASN A 132 3.09 -4.95 -2.04
CA ASN A 132 3.89 -4.88 -0.82
C ASN A 132 3.33 -3.83 0.16
N LYS A 133 2.88 -2.67 -0.33
CA LYS A 133 2.25 -1.63 0.51
C LYS A 133 0.95 -2.11 1.16
N ILE A 134 0.15 -2.90 0.45
CA ILE A 134 -1.05 -3.53 1.03
C ILE A 134 -0.65 -4.50 2.14
N SER A 135 0.29 -5.41 1.87
CA SER A 135 0.80 -6.37 2.85
C SER A 135 1.38 -5.69 4.10
N GLU A 136 2.19 -4.64 3.92
CA GLU A 136 2.77 -3.85 5.01
C GLU A 136 1.66 -3.15 5.83
N SER A 137 0.61 -2.66 5.17
CA SER A 137 -0.53 -2.03 5.86
C SER A 137 -1.32 -3.03 6.70
N ILE A 138 -1.50 -4.26 6.21
CA ILE A 138 -2.13 -5.36 6.97
C ILE A 138 -1.25 -5.74 8.16
N GLN A 139 0.05 -5.92 7.95
CA GLN A 139 0.99 -6.27 9.02
C GLN A 139 0.97 -5.20 10.13
N LYS A 140 1.07 -3.92 9.78
CA LYS A 140 0.95 -2.80 10.73
C LYS A 140 -0.40 -2.81 11.46
N SER A 141 -1.48 -3.21 10.77
CA SER A 141 -2.80 -3.36 11.40
C SER A 141 -2.81 -4.49 12.44
N SER A 142 -2.20 -5.64 12.14
CA SER A 142 -2.10 -6.77 13.07
C SER A 142 -1.20 -6.45 14.27
N GLU A 143 -0.08 -5.76 14.05
CA GLU A 143 0.79 -5.27 15.12
C GLU A 143 0.03 -4.35 16.08
N LYS A 144 -0.74 -3.39 15.55
CA LYS A 144 -1.62 -2.53 16.36
C LYS A 144 -2.68 -3.32 17.12
N ALA A 145 -3.30 -4.33 16.50
CA ALA A 145 -4.26 -5.20 17.17
C ALA A 145 -3.63 -5.95 18.35
N SER A 146 -2.42 -6.46 18.17
CA SER A 146 -1.63 -7.13 19.21
C SER A 146 -1.30 -6.19 20.36
N ASP A 147 -0.86 -4.97 20.06
CA ASP A 147 -0.48 -3.98 21.08
C ASP A 147 -1.68 -3.46 21.87
N LEU A 148 -2.82 -3.25 21.21
CA LEU A 148 -4.08 -2.90 21.88
C LEU A 148 -4.47 -3.97 22.91
N ALA A 149 -4.37 -5.25 22.55
CA ALA A 149 -4.66 -6.36 23.45
C ALA A 149 -3.67 -6.44 24.64
N LYS A 150 -2.39 -6.08 24.43
CA LYS A 150 -1.38 -6.01 25.51
C LYS A 150 -1.63 -4.85 26.47
N ASN A 151 -2.05 -3.69 25.95
CA ASN A 151 -2.27 -2.48 26.72
C ASN A 151 -3.38 -2.65 27.77
N VAL A 152 -4.49 -3.30 27.41
CA VAL A 152 -5.56 -3.66 28.37
C VAL A 152 -5.01 -4.50 29.52
N GLY A 153 -4.20 -5.51 29.20
CA GLY A 153 -3.56 -6.34 30.23
C GLY A 153 -2.51 -5.59 31.06
N ALA A 154 -1.88 -4.55 30.53
CA ALA A 154 -0.97 -3.69 31.28
C ALA A 154 -1.73 -2.79 32.27
N ALA A 155 -2.82 -2.15 31.83
CA ALA A 155 -3.69 -1.34 32.69
C ALA A 155 -4.21 -2.15 33.87
N PHE A 156 -4.67 -3.38 33.62
CA PHE A 156 -5.19 -4.28 34.66
C PHE A 156 -4.10 -4.72 35.64
N ARG A 157 -2.91 -5.11 35.16
CA ARG A 157 -1.77 -5.42 36.04
C ARG A 157 -1.36 -4.23 36.90
N SER A 158 -1.32 -3.04 36.32
CA SER A 158 -0.99 -1.80 37.04
C SER A 158 -2.01 -1.52 38.15
N SER A 159 -3.31 -1.68 37.86
CA SER A 159 -4.37 -1.50 38.87
C SER A 159 -4.24 -2.48 40.05
N ILE A 160 -3.89 -3.74 39.80
CA ILE A 160 -3.65 -4.75 40.86
C ILE A 160 -2.36 -4.39 41.64
N PHE A 161 -1.30 -4.00 40.94
CA PHE A 161 -0.04 -3.64 41.57
C PHE A 161 -0.15 -2.41 42.48
N ALA A 162 -1.01 -1.45 42.13
CA ALA A 162 -1.32 -0.30 42.99
C ALA A 162 -1.92 -0.76 44.34
N ILE A 163 -2.81 -1.75 44.32
CA ILE A 163 -3.40 -2.34 45.53
C ILE A 163 -2.32 -3.05 46.36
N TYR A 164 -1.46 -3.86 45.74
CA TYR A 164 -0.36 -4.50 46.47
C TYR A 164 0.64 -3.51 47.07
N SER A 165 0.99 -2.47 46.32
CA SER A 165 1.91 -1.42 46.77
C SER A 165 1.33 -0.64 47.93
N PHE A 166 0.02 -0.36 47.92
CA PHE A 166 -0.67 0.24 49.05
C PHE A 166 -0.55 -0.64 50.31
N PHE A 167 -0.82 -1.94 50.22
CA PHE A 167 -0.67 -2.85 51.37
C PHE A 167 0.76 -2.97 51.86
N PHE A 168 1.72 -3.07 50.95
CA PHE A 168 3.12 -3.11 51.29
C PHE A 168 3.56 -1.81 52.00
N SER A 169 3.05 -0.65 51.57
CA SER A 169 3.33 0.63 52.21
C SER A 169 2.80 0.71 53.65
N ILE A 170 1.62 0.15 53.92
CA ILE A 170 1.06 0.07 55.28
C ILE A 170 1.96 -0.78 56.18
N PHE A 171 2.42 -1.92 55.66
CA PHE A 171 3.31 -2.82 56.40
C PHE A 171 4.65 -2.14 56.73
N LEU A 172 5.28 -1.50 55.74
CA LEU A 172 6.50 -0.73 55.95
C LEU A 172 6.33 0.41 56.95
N PHE A 173 5.25 1.18 56.82
CA PHE A 173 4.97 2.30 57.72
C PHE A 173 4.87 1.85 59.18
N ARG A 174 4.28 0.68 59.45
CA ARG A 174 4.18 0.12 60.81
C ARG A 174 5.53 -0.28 61.39
N ILE A 175 6.37 -0.95 60.59
CA ILE A 175 7.73 -1.32 60.99
C ILE A 175 8.54 -0.07 61.36
N VAL A 176 8.49 0.95 60.50
CA VAL A 176 9.22 2.22 60.72
C VAL A 176 8.67 2.99 61.92
N SER A 177 7.36 2.89 62.17
CA SER A 177 6.71 3.54 63.33
C SER A 177 6.95 2.82 64.67
N GLY A 178 7.78 1.77 64.70
CA GLY A 178 8.07 1.00 65.92
C GLY A 178 6.88 0.21 66.47
N LYS A 179 5.81 0.07 65.68
CA LYS A 179 4.66 -0.78 66.03
C LYS A 179 4.99 -2.22 65.69
N THR A 180 4.45 -3.18 66.44
CA THR A 180 4.55 -4.59 66.06
C THR A 180 3.98 -4.76 64.65
N PRO A 181 4.67 -5.48 63.75
CA PRO A 181 4.19 -5.70 62.38
C PRO A 181 3.05 -6.72 62.38
N THR A 182 1.90 -6.34 62.93
CA THR A 182 0.68 -7.15 62.88
C THR A 182 -0.08 -6.82 61.59
N LEU A 183 -0.76 -7.84 61.04
CA LEU A 183 -1.61 -7.75 59.85
C LEU A 183 -3.00 -7.13 60.14
N GLU A 184 -3.13 -6.35 61.21
CA GLU A 184 -4.41 -5.78 61.62
C GLU A 184 -4.92 -4.76 60.59
N VAL A 185 -6.10 -5.00 60.04
CA VAL A 185 -6.76 -4.04 59.15
C VAL A 185 -7.70 -3.16 59.97
N THR A 186 -7.38 -1.86 60.10
CA THR A 186 -8.24 -0.86 60.77
C THR A 186 -9.39 -0.43 59.87
N SER A 187 -10.42 0.19 60.46
CA SER A 187 -11.59 0.69 59.70
C SER A 187 -11.17 1.67 58.60
N GLU A 188 -10.23 2.56 58.90
CA GLU A 188 -9.69 3.56 57.97
C GLU A 188 -9.00 2.92 56.77
N ILE A 189 -8.12 1.94 57.02
CA ILE A 189 -7.42 1.18 55.97
C ILE A 189 -8.43 0.44 55.08
N TYR A 190 -9.47 -0.13 55.68
CA TYR A 190 -10.50 -0.88 54.95
C TYR A 190 -11.32 0.02 54.01
N TRP A 191 -11.67 1.25 54.45
CA TRP A 191 -12.35 2.23 53.59
C TRP A 191 -11.46 2.71 52.43
N ILE A 192 -10.17 2.93 52.68
CA ILE A 192 -9.21 3.28 51.61
C ILE A 192 -9.08 2.13 50.61
N PHE A 193 -9.01 0.87 51.08
CA PHE A 193 -9.01 -0.30 50.21
C PHE A 193 -10.25 -0.36 49.31
N PHE A 194 -11.42 -0.08 49.87
CA PHE A 194 -12.67 -0.01 49.09
C PHE A 194 -12.61 1.10 48.01
N ALA A 195 -12.03 2.25 48.33
CA ALA A 195 -11.81 3.32 47.35
C ALA A 195 -10.89 2.86 46.20
N PHE A 196 -9.80 2.13 46.49
CA PHE A 196 -8.93 1.55 45.47
C PHE A 196 -9.66 0.51 44.60
N LEU A 197 -10.55 -0.31 45.16
CA LEU A 197 -11.39 -1.22 44.38
C LEU A 197 -12.29 -0.46 43.40
N CYS A 198 -12.95 0.61 43.85
CA CYS A 198 -13.76 1.46 42.99
C CYS A 198 -12.94 2.08 41.84
N ILE A 199 -11.75 2.59 42.13
CA ILE A 199 -10.84 3.14 41.10
C ILE A 199 -10.44 2.04 40.10
N SER A 200 -10.14 0.84 40.58
CA SER A 200 -9.80 -0.31 39.73
C SER A 200 -10.96 -0.64 38.77
N ILE A 201 -12.20 -0.63 39.25
CA ILE A 201 -13.40 -0.82 38.41
C ILE A 201 -13.55 0.29 37.37
N LEU A 202 -13.27 1.54 37.71
CA LEU A 202 -13.27 2.65 36.73
C LEU A 202 -12.21 2.45 35.64
N VAL A 203 -11.00 2.02 36.02
CA VAL A 203 -9.93 1.68 35.05
C VAL A 203 -10.39 0.56 34.12
N CYS A 204 -11.12 -0.42 34.64
CA CYS A 204 -11.70 -1.50 33.83
C CYS A 204 -12.69 -0.97 32.80
N PHE A 205 -13.63 -0.11 33.22
CA PHE A 205 -14.60 0.50 32.31
C PHE A 205 -13.93 1.33 31.22
N TYR A 206 -12.99 2.21 31.61
CA TYR A 206 -12.22 3.03 30.67
C TYR A 206 -11.46 2.17 29.64
N SER A 207 -10.73 1.15 30.10
CA SER A 207 -9.93 0.29 29.23
C SER A 207 -10.78 -0.53 28.25
N ILE A 208 -12.00 -0.93 28.64
CA ILE A 208 -12.91 -1.68 27.76
C ILE A 208 -13.52 -0.76 26.69
N ASN A 209 -13.88 0.47 27.05
CA ASN A 209 -14.39 1.44 26.08
C ASN A 209 -13.32 1.81 25.05
N GLU A 210 -12.11 2.10 25.52
CA GLU A 210 -10.96 2.39 24.63
C GLU A 210 -10.67 1.21 23.68
N LEU A 211 -10.70 -0.03 24.20
CA LEU A 211 -10.56 -1.24 23.37
C LEU A 211 -11.65 -1.33 22.29
N SER A 212 -12.89 -0.97 22.61
CA SER A 212 -14.02 -0.98 21.68
C SER A 212 -13.86 0.08 20.59
N ASP A 213 -13.49 1.30 20.95
CA ASP A 213 -13.29 2.41 20.01
C ASP A 213 -12.14 2.12 19.04
N GLU A 214 -11.01 1.64 19.56
CA GLU A 214 -9.85 1.29 18.72
C GLU A 214 -10.11 0.06 17.85
N ARG A 215 -10.89 -0.93 18.34
CA ARG A 215 -11.35 -2.03 17.50
C ARG A 215 -12.18 -1.53 16.32
N ALA A 216 -13.13 -0.62 16.55
CA ALA A 216 -13.94 -0.05 15.48
C ALA A 216 -13.08 0.69 14.45
N ARG A 217 -12.06 1.42 14.91
CA ARG A 217 -11.08 2.08 14.03
C ARG A 217 -10.27 1.08 13.19
N LEU A 218 -9.84 -0.04 13.76
CA LEU A 218 -9.14 -1.10 13.01
C LEU A 218 -10.02 -1.70 11.90
N GLN A 219 -11.29 -1.98 12.19
CA GLN A 219 -12.24 -2.48 11.19
C GLN A 219 -12.46 -1.45 10.06
N ASN A 220 -12.65 -0.18 10.42
CA ASN A 220 -12.80 0.89 9.44
C ASN A 220 -11.54 1.09 8.61
N SER A 221 -10.36 1.02 9.22
CA SER A 221 -9.07 1.11 8.52
C SER A 221 -8.91 -0.02 7.50
N TYR A 222 -9.28 -1.24 7.87
CA TYR A 222 -9.25 -2.39 6.97
C TYR A 222 -10.19 -2.21 5.77
N ALA A 223 -11.44 -1.78 6.02
CA ALA A 223 -12.40 -1.48 4.95
C ALA A 223 -11.90 -0.35 4.02
N ASN A 224 -11.26 0.67 4.58
CA ASN A 224 -10.68 1.77 3.81
C ASN A 224 -9.53 1.29 2.91
N ILE A 225 -8.68 0.37 3.39
CA ILE A 225 -7.62 -0.24 2.57
C ILE A 225 -8.26 -0.97 1.38
N LYS A 226 -9.25 -1.83 1.63
CA LYS A 226 -9.97 -2.52 0.55
C LYS A 226 -10.51 -1.57 -0.51
N ASN A 227 -11.21 -0.52 -0.07
CA ASN A 227 -11.83 0.43 -0.99
C ASN A 227 -10.78 1.22 -1.80
N ARG A 228 -9.69 1.67 -1.18
CA ARG A 228 -8.65 2.46 -1.86
C ARG A 228 -7.91 1.69 -2.94
N TYR A 229 -7.70 0.39 -2.75
CA TYR A 229 -6.92 -0.44 -3.68
C TYR A 229 -7.78 -1.18 -4.70
N LYS A 230 -9.11 -1.19 -4.54
CA LYS A 230 -10.05 -1.82 -5.48
C LYS A 230 -9.96 -1.25 -6.90
N ASP A 231 -9.63 0.04 -7.04
CA ASP A 231 -9.48 0.70 -8.34
C ASP A 231 -8.09 0.48 -8.97
N LEU A 232 -7.12 -0.01 -8.19
CA LEU A 232 -5.73 -0.16 -8.60
C LEU A 232 -5.35 -1.60 -8.95
N ILE A 233 -6.00 -2.58 -8.33
CA ILE A 233 -5.75 -4.01 -8.57
C ILE A 233 -7.06 -4.78 -8.68
N THR A 234 -7.03 -5.92 -9.36
CA THR A 234 -8.22 -6.76 -9.52
C THR A 234 -8.74 -7.27 -8.18
N GLU A 235 -10.06 -7.40 -8.04
CA GLU A 235 -10.69 -7.88 -6.80
C GLU A 235 -10.14 -9.25 -6.37
N LYS A 236 -9.85 -10.14 -7.34
CA LYS A 236 -9.27 -11.46 -7.08
C LYS A 236 -7.86 -11.39 -6.51
N ASP A 237 -7.01 -10.50 -7.03
CA ASP A 237 -5.66 -10.30 -6.48
C ASP A 237 -5.73 -9.68 -5.09
N LEU A 238 -6.62 -8.72 -4.89
CA LEU A 238 -6.83 -8.07 -3.61
C LEU A 238 -7.29 -9.07 -2.54
N ALA A 239 -8.28 -9.92 -2.85
CA ALA A 239 -8.75 -10.98 -1.96
C ALA A 239 -7.64 -11.96 -1.58
N LYS A 240 -6.80 -12.35 -2.55
CA LYS A 240 -5.65 -13.23 -2.30
C LYS A 240 -4.59 -12.57 -1.41
N ILE A 241 -4.26 -11.30 -1.62
CA ILE A 241 -3.30 -10.56 -0.78
C ILE A 241 -3.83 -10.42 0.65
N LEU A 242 -5.15 -10.23 0.79
CA LEU A 242 -5.84 -10.11 2.06
C LEU A 242 -6.17 -11.47 2.72
N ASN A 243 -5.72 -12.57 2.13
CA ASN A 243 -5.99 -13.93 2.59
C ASN A 243 -7.49 -14.20 2.84
N GLU A 244 -8.36 -13.74 1.93
CA GLU A 244 -9.82 -13.86 2.06
C GLU A 244 -10.34 -13.33 3.42
N ASP A 245 -9.74 -12.23 3.89
CA ASP A 245 -10.00 -11.54 5.15
C ASP A 245 -9.68 -12.34 6.42
N GLN A 246 -9.13 -13.54 6.30
CA GLN A 246 -8.89 -14.45 7.42
C GLN A 246 -7.99 -13.83 8.48
N ASP A 247 -6.93 -13.14 8.07
CA ASP A 247 -5.98 -12.51 8.99
C ASP A 247 -6.65 -11.40 9.81
N HIS A 248 -7.47 -10.57 9.17
CA HIS A 248 -8.23 -9.52 9.84
C HIS A 248 -9.26 -10.09 10.82
N ILE A 249 -10.00 -11.12 10.40
CA ILE A 249 -10.97 -11.81 11.26
C ILE A 249 -10.26 -12.42 12.47
N SER A 250 -9.10 -13.05 12.25
CA SER A 250 -8.25 -13.60 13.30
C SER A 250 -7.80 -12.54 14.30
N ASP A 251 -7.34 -11.37 13.84
CA ASP A 251 -6.93 -10.25 14.70
C ASP A 251 -8.08 -9.75 15.59
N ILE A 252 -9.27 -9.57 15.00
CA ILE A 252 -10.45 -9.12 15.75
C ILE A 252 -10.87 -10.17 16.79
N ASN A 253 -10.85 -11.45 16.41
CA ASN A 253 -11.14 -12.55 17.33
C ASN A 253 -10.10 -12.64 18.46
N TYR A 254 -8.82 -12.42 18.14
CA TYR A 254 -7.74 -12.39 19.12
C TYR A 254 -7.94 -11.27 20.13
N ILE A 255 -8.23 -10.04 19.68
CA ILE A 255 -8.53 -8.90 20.56
C ILE A 255 -9.70 -9.23 21.50
N ASN A 256 -10.79 -9.77 20.96
CA ASN A 256 -11.98 -10.10 21.76
C ASN A 256 -11.71 -11.19 22.79
N SER A 257 -11.08 -12.30 22.36
CA SER A 257 -10.76 -13.43 23.23
C SER A 257 -9.77 -13.02 24.33
N ARG A 258 -8.74 -12.25 23.97
CA ARG A 258 -7.75 -11.75 24.92
C ARG A 258 -8.38 -10.78 25.91
N GLY A 259 -9.19 -9.83 25.44
CA GLY A 259 -9.92 -8.88 26.31
C GLY A 259 -10.80 -9.59 27.34
N VAL A 260 -11.57 -10.60 26.92
CA VAL A 260 -12.42 -11.39 27.82
C VAL A 260 -11.58 -12.16 28.85
N LYS A 261 -10.54 -12.88 28.41
CA LYS A 261 -9.66 -13.66 29.31
C LYS A 261 -8.98 -12.77 30.33
N THR A 262 -8.41 -11.65 29.89
CA THR A 262 -7.69 -10.72 30.77
C THR A 262 -8.63 -10.05 31.78
N ARG A 263 -9.84 -9.67 31.37
CA ARG A 263 -10.87 -9.16 32.29
C ARG A 263 -11.32 -10.20 33.31
N SER A 264 -11.53 -11.45 32.89
CA SER A 264 -11.93 -12.53 33.80
C SER A 264 -10.85 -12.81 34.85
N LEU A 265 -9.59 -12.88 34.44
CA LEU A 265 -8.46 -13.08 35.36
C LEU A 265 -8.31 -11.91 36.33
N TRP A 266 -8.46 -10.68 35.83
CA TRP A 266 -8.43 -9.47 36.66
C TRP A 266 -9.56 -9.45 37.69
N ALA A 267 -10.80 -9.74 37.30
CA ALA A 267 -11.94 -9.79 38.21
C ALA A 267 -11.77 -10.87 39.28
N ALA A 268 -11.29 -12.06 38.90
CA ALA A 268 -10.96 -13.12 39.85
C ALA A 268 -9.87 -12.68 40.84
N SER A 269 -8.82 -11.99 40.38
CA SER A 269 -7.76 -11.49 41.26
C SER A 269 -8.26 -10.45 42.26
N LEU A 270 -9.11 -9.51 41.84
CA LEU A 270 -9.73 -8.54 42.74
C LEU A 270 -10.65 -9.22 43.76
N PHE A 271 -11.39 -10.24 43.34
CA PHE A 271 -12.26 -10.99 44.23
C PHE A 271 -11.45 -11.73 45.32
N VAL A 272 -10.33 -12.35 44.96
CA VAL A 272 -9.42 -13.00 45.93
C VAL A 272 -8.85 -11.98 46.91
N ILE A 273 -8.38 -10.82 46.42
CA ILE A 273 -7.85 -9.75 47.29
C ILE A 273 -8.94 -9.22 48.22
N PHE A 274 -10.16 -9.02 47.72
CA PHE A 274 -11.30 -8.60 48.52
C PHE A 274 -11.58 -9.58 49.66
N LEU A 275 -11.68 -10.88 49.34
CA LEU A 275 -11.96 -11.93 50.32
C LEU A 275 -10.88 -11.98 51.41
N LEU A 276 -9.61 -11.92 51.01
CA LEU A 276 -8.47 -11.87 51.93
C LEU A 276 -8.54 -10.65 52.87
N MET A 277 -8.87 -9.48 52.33
CA MET A 277 -8.98 -8.25 53.13
C MET A 277 -10.16 -8.28 54.10
N THR A 278 -11.29 -8.85 53.70
CA THR A 278 -12.45 -9.02 54.58
C THR A 278 -12.13 -10.00 55.71
N ILE A 279 -11.43 -11.11 55.45
CA ILE A 279 -11.01 -12.05 56.50
C ILE A 279 -10.05 -11.38 57.49
N LEU A 280 -9.04 -10.65 57.00
CA LEU A 280 -8.10 -9.93 57.86
C LEU A 280 -8.79 -8.88 58.73
N ARG A 281 -9.81 -8.20 58.19
CA ARG A 281 -10.63 -7.24 58.94
C ARG A 281 -11.48 -7.91 60.02
N MET A 282 -12.07 -9.07 59.72
CA MET A 282 -12.82 -9.84 60.71
C MET A 282 -11.90 -10.31 61.85
N TYR A 283 -10.73 -10.83 61.51
CA TYR A 283 -9.73 -11.25 62.50
C TYR A 283 -9.28 -10.09 63.41
N SER A 284 -8.97 -8.92 62.83
CA SER A 284 -8.56 -7.75 63.63
C SER A 284 -9.67 -7.22 64.54
N TYR A 285 -10.93 -7.35 64.12
CA TYR A 285 -12.09 -6.99 64.93
C TYR A 285 -12.26 -7.92 66.14
N TYR A 286 -12.14 -9.24 65.96
CA TYR A 286 -12.27 -10.22 67.05
C TYR A 286 -11.05 -10.29 67.99
N SER A 287 -9.85 -9.94 67.50
CA SER A 287 -8.63 -9.90 68.34
C SER A 287 -8.45 -8.60 69.12
N SER A 288 -9.26 -7.56 68.86
CA SER A 288 -9.22 -6.34 69.66
C SER A 288 -9.96 -6.56 70.98
N PRO A 289 -9.32 -6.43 72.16
CA PRO A 289 -10.02 -6.53 73.43
C PRO A 289 -10.96 -5.33 73.57
N HIS A 290 -12.25 -5.58 73.74
CA HIS A 290 -13.24 -4.57 74.12
C HIS A 290 -12.99 -4.04 75.52
#